data_AF-A0A7Y3PIG2-F1
#
_entry.id   AF-A0A7Y3PIG2-F1
#
_cell.length_a   1.000
_cell.length_b   1.000
_cell.length_c   1.000
_cell.angle_alpha   90.00
_cell.angle_beta   90.00
_cell.angle_gamma   90.00
#
_symmetry.space_group_name_H-M   'P 1'
#
loop_
_entity.id
_entity.type
_entity.pdbx_description
1 polymer ?
#
loop_
_entity_poly.entity_id
_entity_poly.type
_entity_poly.pdbx_seq_one_letter_code
_entity_poly.pdbx_strand_id
1 'polypeptide(L)'
;MEAPLGFRGLQACKLAGITYRQLDYWARTGLVRPSVADAHGSGTQRSYSYRDILELKVIKHLLGGGISLQAARRAVEYLRANLNEDLSNADVLVVGPGTVLVRTGEELINLLRGGQLVMSIVLSLQEIVNELDASIIAMKYQTTMDSDTIPGARSIVPGQQQLAI
;
A
#
# COMPACT_ATOMS: atom_id res chain seq x y z
N MET A 1 -16.35 -3.81 -0.65
CA MET A 1 -15.85 -4.19 -2.00
C MET A 1 -14.78 -5.25 -1.80
N GLU A 2 -15.01 -6.52 -2.19
CA GLU A 2 -14.00 -7.58 -1.99
C GLU A 2 -12.77 -7.29 -2.86
N ALA A 3 -11.66 -6.96 -2.22
CA ALA A 3 -10.35 -6.90 -2.86
C ALA A 3 -9.92 -8.32 -3.28
N PRO A 4 -9.10 -8.47 -4.34
CA PRO A 4 -8.51 -9.78 -4.66
C PRO A 4 -7.85 -10.39 -3.42
N LEU A 5 -7.88 -11.73 -3.31
CA LEU A 5 -7.42 -12.51 -2.16
C LEU A 5 -6.04 -12.07 -1.61
N GLY A 6 -5.18 -11.46 -2.42
CA GLY A 6 -4.12 -10.56 -1.96
C GLY A 6 -3.29 -9.99 -3.12
N PHE A 7 -2.47 -8.99 -2.82
CA PHE A 7 -1.59 -8.29 -3.75
C PHE A 7 -0.17 -8.87 -3.67
N ARG A 8 0.44 -9.22 -4.81
CA ARG A 8 1.84 -9.69 -4.86
C ARG A 8 2.82 -8.57 -4.56
N GLY A 9 4.05 -8.90 -4.20
CA GLY A 9 5.09 -7.91 -3.84
C GLY A 9 5.26 -6.75 -4.84
N LEU A 10 5.27 -7.02 -6.15
CA LEU A 10 5.34 -5.98 -7.18
C LEU A 10 4.08 -5.09 -7.23
N GLN A 11 2.89 -5.69 -7.06
CA GLN A 11 1.63 -4.94 -6.99
C GLN A 11 1.58 -4.09 -5.72
N ALA A 12 2.00 -4.65 -4.58
CA ALA A 12 2.10 -3.95 -3.31
C ALA A 12 3.04 -2.74 -3.40
N CYS A 13 4.21 -2.90 -4.05
CA CYS A 13 5.13 -1.80 -4.29
C CYS A 13 4.48 -0.67 -5.12
N LYS A 14 3.78 -1.04 -6.19
CA LYS A 14 3.08 -0.07 -7.05
C LYS A 14 1.98 0.66 -6.29
N LEU A 15 1.11 -0.07 -5.59
CA LEU A 15 -0.02 0.52 -4.86
C LEU A 15 0.43 1.40 -3.69
N ALA A 16 1.47 0.99 -2.95
CA ALA A 16 2.00 1.80 -1.86
C ALA A 16 2.96 2.90 -2.34
N GLY A 17 3.38 2.86 -3.61
CA GLY A 17 4.38 3.76 -4.17
C GLY A 17 5.75 3.64 -3.48
N ILE A 18 6.17 2.44 -3.12
CA ILE A 18 7.45 2.15 -2.48
C ILE A 18 8.33 1.29 -3.38
N THR A 19 9.64 1.29 -3.12
CA THR A 19 10.56 0.39 -3.81
C THR A 19 10.48 -1.03 -3.26
N TYR A 20 10.85 -2.02 -4.08
CA TYR A 20 10.93 -3.42 -3.65
C TYR A 20 11.90 -3.62 -2.48
N ARG A 21 12.99 -2.83 -2.43
CA ARG A 21 13.97 -2.87 -1.32
C ARG A 21 13.37 -2.38 -0.01
N GLN A 22 12.56 -1.32 -0.04
CA GLN A 22 11.82 -0.86 1.14
C GLN A 22 10.84 -1.92 1.61
N LEU A 23 10.06 -2.50 0.69
CA LEU A 23 9.13 -3.57 1.02
C LEU A 23 9.85 -4.77 1.67
N ASP A 24 10.94 -5.25 1.07
CA ASP A 24 11.68 -6.39 1.61
C ASP A 24 12.32 -6.08 2.97
N TYR A 25 12.89 -4.88 3.14
CA TYR A 25 13.44 -4.45 4.42
C TYR A 25 12.36 -4.37 5.52
N TRP A 26 11.19 -3.79 5.22
CA TRP A 26 10.08 -3.71 6.18
C TRP A 26 9.48 -5.08 6.50
N ALA A 27 9.39 -5.97 5.52
CA ALA A 27 8.99 -7.36 5.73
C ALA A 27 9.97 -8.11 6.63
N ARG A 28 11.27 -8.02 6.34
CA ARG A 28 12.33 -8.72 7.07
C ARG A 28 12.50 -8.20 8.50
N THR A 29 12.24 -6.91 8.74
CA THR A 29 12.29 -6.30 10.08
C THR A 29 10.96 -6.40 10.85
N GLY A 30 9.94 -7.02 10.24
CA GLY A 30 8.62 -7.20 10.83
C GLY A 30 7.84 -5.90 11.03
N LEU A 31 8.21 -4.83 10.33
CA LEU A 31 7.46 -3.56 10.38
C LEU A 31 6.08 -3.75 9.72
N VAL A 32 6.06 -4.40 8.56
CA VAL A 32 4.84 -4.88 7.89
C VAL A 32 5.05 -6.33 7.53
N ARG A 33 4.10 -7.21 7.87
CA ARG A 33 4.13 -8.61 7.44
C ARG A 33 2.96 -8.88 6.50
N PRO A 34 3.14 -9.68 5.45
CA PRO A 34 2.03 -10.10 4.60
C PRO A 34 1.01 -10.88 5.43
N SER A 35 -0.23 -10.42 5.48
CA SER A 35 -1.30 -11.05 6.26
C SER A 35 -2.06 -12.14 5.49
N VAL A 36 -1.96 -12.17 4.16
CA VAL A 36 -2.63 -13.18 3.33
C VAL A 36 -1.78 -14.43 3.18
N ALA A 37 -0.51 -14.27 2.78
CA ALA A 37 0.41 -15.39 2.64
C ALA A 37 1.83 -14.94 2.88
N ASP A 38 2.43 -15.47 3.94
CA ASP A 38 3.87 -15.42 4.17
C ASP A 38 4.60 -16.41 3.25
N ALA A 39 5.75 -16.00 2.71
CA ALA A 39 6.56 -16.89 1.90
C ALA A 39 7.24 -17.95 2.80
N HIS A 40 6.89 -19.22 2.61
CA HIS A 40 7.49 -20.39 3.25
C HIS A 40 8.11 -21.30 2.18
N GLY A 41 9.40 -21.13 1.90
CA GLY A 41 10.16 -21.99 1.00
C GLY A 41 10.20 -21.56 -0.48
N SER A 42 10.83 -22.39 -1.32
CA SER A 42 10.99 -22.15 -2.75
C SER A 42 9.64 -22.38 -3.46
N GLY A 43 9.04 -21.32 -3.99
CA GLY A 43 7.79 -21.37 -4.76
C GLY A 43 6.62 -20.58 -4.17
N THR A 44 6.66 -20.23 -2.88
CA THR A 44 5.62 -19.38 -2.26
C THR A 44 5.94 -17.91 -2.42
N GLN A 45 4.95 -17.11 -2.83
CA GLN A 45 5.09 -15.65 -2.98
C GLN A 45 4.38 -14.94 -1.83
N ARG A 46 4.99 -13.84 -1.37
CA ARG A 46 4.34 -12.95 -0.39
C ARG A 46 3.09 -12.34 -0.99
N SER A 47 1.97 -12.47 -0.28
CA SER A 47 0.69 -11.88 -0.64
C SER A 47 0.23 -10.94 0.46
N TYR A 48 -0.10 -9.71 0.07
CA TYR A 48 -0.43 -8.62 0.97
C TYR A 48 -1.93 -8.31 0.91
N SER A 49 -2.60 -8.13 2.04
CA SER A 49 -3.99 -7.68 2.07
C SER A 49 -4.12 -6.19 1.77
N TYR A 50 -5.35 -5.72 1.54
CA TYR A 50 -5.64 -4.29 1.48
C TYR A 50 -5.08 -3.52 2.69
N ARG A 51 -5.25 -4.09 3.89
CA ARG A 51 -4.74 -3.51 5.14
C ARG A 51 -3.22 -3.39 5.13
N ASP A 52 -2.52 -4.39 4.62
CA ASP A 52 -1.06 -4.33 4.55
C ASP A 52 -0.59 -3.20 3.62
N ILE A 53 -1.26 -3.02 2.47
CA ILE A 53 -0.91 -1.94 1.52
C ILE A 53 -1.11 -0.56 2.15
N LEU A 54 -2.18 -0.41 2.90
CA LEU A 54 -2.50 0.81 3.62
C LEU A 54 -1.46 1.11 4.71
N GLU A 55 -1.04 0.11 5.49
CA GLU A 55 0.06 0.26 6.45
C GLU A 55 1.36 0.68 5.76
N LEU A 56 1.67 0.09 4.61
CA LEU A 56 2.84 0.47 3.80
C LEU A 56 2.77 1.95 3.37
N LYS A 57 1.59 2.44 2.95
CA LYS A 57 1.39 3.85 2.63
C LYS A 57 1.61 4.73 3.85
N VAL A 58 0.99 4.41 4.99
CA VAL A 58 1.16 5.19 6.23
C VAL A 58 2.64 5.28 6.62
N ILE A 59 3.36 4.16 6.61
CA ILE A 59 4.81 4.14 6.91
C ILE A 59 5.59 5.02 5.94
N LYS A 60 5.30 4.93 4.64
CA LYS A 60 5.94 5.76 3.61
C LYS A 60 5.72 7.25 3.90
N HIS A 61 4.50 7.66 4.19
CA HIS A 61 4.19 9.07 4.47
C HIS A 61 4.88 9.56 5.74
N LEU A 62 4.86 8.78 6.81
CA LEU A 62 5.52 9.14 8.07
C LEU A 62 7.03 9.27 7.89
N LEU A 63 7.68 8.29 7.27
CA LEU A 63 9.13 8.33 7.03
C LEU A 63 9.52 9.44 6.06
N GLY A 64 8.70 9.68 5.02
CA GLY A 64 8.91 10.78 4.06
C GLY A 64 8.84 12.17 4.69
N GLY A 65 8.05 12.32 5.75
CA GLY A 65 7.98 13.57 6.53
C GLY A 65 9.04 13.70 7.63
N GLY A 66 9.98 12.75 7.74
CA GLY A 66 11.08 12.82 8.72
C GLY A 66 10.76 12.22 10.09
N ILE A 67 9.67 11.47 10.23
CA ILE A 67 9.37 10.72 11.46
C ILE A 67 10.31 9.52 11.58
N SER A 68 10.74 9.22 12.80
CA SER A 68 11.61 8.08 13.06
C SER A 68 10.90 6.74 12.81
N LEU A 69 11.67 5.71 12.42
CA LEU A 69 11.16 4.36 12.19
C LEU A 69 10.41 3.79 13.41
N GLN A 70 10.86 4.14 14.61
CA GLN A 70 10.24 3.68 15.86
C GLN A 70 8.88 4.33 16.10
N ALA A 71 8.73 5.62 15.78
CA ALA A 71 7.45 6.30 15.87
C ALA A 71 6.48 5.82 14.77
N ALA A 72 6.98 5.57 13.56
CA ALA A 72 6.19 4.94 12.50
C ALA A 72 5.70 3.54 12.90
N ARG A 73 6.55 2.73 13.56
CA ARG A 73 6.14 1.42 14.10
C ARG A 73 5.02 1.54 15.12
N ARG A 74 5.15 2.46 16.09
CA ARG A 74 4.10 2.72 17.09
C ARG A 74 2.79 3.18 16.44
N ALA A 75 2.88 4.00 15.38
CA ALA A 75 1.71 4.45 14.64
C ALA A 75 0.97 3.27 13.99
N VAL A 76 1.70 2.38 13.33
CA VAL A 76 1.13 1.18 12.70
C VAL A 76 0.56 0.20 13.73
N GLU A 77 1.23 0.00 14.86
CA GLU A 77 0.71 -0.83 15.97
C GLU A 77 -0.59 -0.26 16.54
N TYR A 78 -0.65 1.06 16.73
CA TYR A 78 -1.87 1.73 17.16
C TYR A 78 -2.99 1.55 16.14
N LEU A 79 -2.69 1.72 14.85
CA LEU A 79 -3.62 1.46 13.76
C LEU A 79 -4.13 0.02 13.86
N ARG A 80 -3.26 -0.99 13.92
CA ARG A 80 -3.69 -2.40 14.04
C ARG A 80 -4.60 -2.68 15.24
N ALA A 81 -4.34 -2.05 16.39
CA ALA A 81 -5.11 -2.26 17.61
C ALA A 81 -6.49 -1.57 17.61
N ASN A 82 -6.64 -0.46 16.88
CA ASN A 82 -7.85 0.37 16.91
C ASN A 82 -8.68 0.28 15.62
N LEU A 83 -8.15 -0.32 14.54
CA LEU A 83 -8.78 -0.37 13.21
C LEU A 83 -9.64 -1.61 12.98
N ASN A 84 -10.35 -2.12 13.98
CA ASN A 84 -11.04 -3.40 13.80
C ASN A 84 -12.19 -3.36 12.79
N GLU A 85 -12.82 -2.21 12.51
CA GLU A 85 -14.03 -2.22 11.65
C GLU A 85 -14.14 -1.11 10.61
N ASP A 86 -13.54 0.07 10.76
CA ASP A 86 -13.76 1.11 9.76
C ASP A 86 -12.63 2.14 9.73
N LEU A 87 -11.72 1.95 8.76
CA LEU A 87 -10.72 2.96 8.44
C LEU A 87 -11.34 4.27 7.94
N SER A 88 -12.58 4.17 7.46
CA SER A 88 -13.41 5.28 6.99
C SER A 88 -13.72 6.31 8.09
N ASN A 89 -13.67 5.91 9.37
CA ASN A 89 -14.07 6.76 10.50
C ASN A 89 -12.90 7.40 11.26
N ALA A 90 -11.66 7.05 10.92
CA ALA A 90 -10.48 7.65 11.54
C ALA A 90 -10.00 8.83 10.67
N ASP A 91 -10.42 10.05 10.98
CA ASP A 91 -10.15 11.20 10.09
C ASP A 91 -8.66 11.58 10.06
N VAL A 92 -7.98 11.56 11.22
CA VAL A 92 -6.62 12.13 11.33
C VAL A 92 -5.73 11.33 12.28
N LEU A 93 -4.53 10.98 11.81
CA LEU A 93 -3.43 10.42 12.58
C LEU A 93 -2.38 11.51 12.85
N VAL A 94 -2.12 11.79 14.13
CA VAL A 94 -1.05 12.69 14.58
C VAL A 94 0.09 11.88 15.20
N VAL A 95 1.29 12.03 14.66
CA VAL A 95 2.49 11.31 15.13
C VAL A 95 3.56 12.30 15.53
N GLY A 96 4.05 12.21 16.77
CA GLY A 96 5.15 13.01 17.32
C GLY A 96 6.17 12.16 18.09
N PRO A 97 7.26 12.76 18.59
CA PRO A 97 8.26 12.07 19.38
C PRO A 97 7.67 11.58 20.72
N GLY A 98 7.20 10.34 20.73
CA GLY A 98 6.64 9.70 21.93
C GLY A 98 5.11 9.53 21.89
N THR A 99 4.42 10.21 20.99
CA THR A 99 2.95 10.29 20.98
C THR A 99 2.39 9.85 19.63
N VAL A 100 1.39 8.98 19.68
CA VAL A 100 0.56 8.61 18.53
C VAL A 100 -0.89 8.84 18.95
N LEU A 101 -1.60 9.69 18.22
CA LEU A 101 -3.00 10.02 18.48
C LEU A 101 -3.78 9.86 17.17
N VAL A 102 -4.86 9.07 17.19
CA VAL A 102 -5.87 9.07 16.12
C VAL A 102 -7.10 9.78 16.68
N ARG A 103 -7.61 10.77 15.96
CA ARG A 103 -8.78 11.56 16.34
C ARG A 103 -9.65 11.90 15.14
N THR A 104 -10.95 12.04 15.40
CA THR A 104 -11.93 12.63 14.50
C THR A 104 -11.82 14.16 14.55
N GLY A 105 -12.14 14.83 13.43
CA GLY A 105 -11.64 16.18 13.09
C GLY A 105 -11.85 17.34 14.09
N GLU A 106 -12.72 17.23 15.09
CA GLU A 106 -13.06 18.34 16.00
C GLU A 106 -12.09 18.53 17.19
N GLU A 107 -11.36 17.49 17.62
CA GLU A 107 -10.43 17.58 18.77
C GLU A 107 -9.01 18.05 18.42
N LEU A 108 -8.68 18.13 17.12
CA LEU A 108 -7.34 18.50 16.63
C LEU A 108 -6.93 19.92 17.06
N ILE A 109 -7.91 20.82 17.21
CA ILE A 109 -7.70 22.24 17.54
C ILE A 109 -7.17 22.43 18.98
N ASN A 110 -7.47 21.52 19.90
CA ASN A 110 -7.02 21.65 21.29
C ASN A 110 -5.54 21.27 21.48
N LEU A 111 -5.01 20.36 20.65
CA LEU A 111 -3.56 20.07 20.58
C LEU A 111 -2.78 21.21 19.92
N LEU A 112 -3.37 21.86 18.91
CA LEU A 112 -2.80 23.04 18.25
C LEU A 112 -2.67 24.24 19.20
N ARG A 113 -3.62 24.41 20.14
CA ARG A 113 -3.61 25.50 21.13
C ARG A 113 -2.73 25.23 22.35
N GLY A 114 -2.41 23.98 22.68
CA GLY A 114 -1.63 23.59 23.86
C GLY A 114 -0.10 23.81 23.76
N GLY A 115 0.42 24.31 22.63
CA GLY A 115 1.84 24.66 22.48
C GLY A 115 2.82 23.48 22.35
N GLN A 116 2.35 22.24 22.32
CA GLN A 116 3.18 21.03 22.33
C GLN A 116 3.21 20.33 20.97
N LEU A 117 3.48 21.07 19.89
CA LEU A 117 3.50 20.54 18.52
C LEU A 117 4.86 20.63 17.82
N VAL A 118 5.95 20.77 18.57
CA VAL A 118 7.23 21.17 17.99
C VAL A 118 7.77 20.21 16.90
N MET A 119 7.28 18.95 16.79
CA MET A 119 7.68 18.04 15.68
C MET A 119 6.60 16.99 15.30
N SER A 120 5.32 17.36 15.22
CA SER A 120 4.26 16.38 14.90
C SER A 120 3.84 16.42 13.43
N ILE A 121 3.61 15.24 12.83
CA ILE A 121 2.97 15.12 11.51
C ILE A 121 1.49 14.79 11.70
N VAL A 122 0.67 15.48 10.92
CA VAL A 122 -0.76 15.23 10.79
C VAL A 122 -0.99 14.52 9.46
N LEU A 123 -1.65 13.36 9.48
CA LEU A 123 -1.90 12.53 8.32
C LEU A 123 -3.38 12.20 8.23
N SER A 124 -4.02 12.58 7.12
CA SER A 124 -5.42 12.20 6.84
C SER A 124 -5.45 10.75 6.38
N LEU A 125 -6.08 9.86 7.15
CA LEU A 125 -6.20 8.46 6.73
C LEU A 125 -7.22 8.31 5.59
N GLN A 126 -8.24 9.17 5.55
CA GLN A 126 -9.22 9.20 4.48
C GLN A 126 -8.58 9.50 3.12
N GLU A 127 -7.64 10.44 3.06
CA GLU A 127 -6.89 10.73 1.83
C GLU A 127 -6.08 9.52 1.35
N ILE A 128 -5.40 8.82 2.27
CA ILE A 128 -4.62 7.63 1.95
C ILE A 128 -5.52 6.50 1.43
N VAL A 129 -6.67 6.30 2.06
CA VAL A 129 -7.68 5.30 1.64
C VAL A 129 -8.18 5.63 0.23
N ASN A 130 -8.61 6.87 -0.01
CA ASN A 130 -9.09 7.31 -1.31
C ASN A 130 -8.03 7.14 -2.41
N GLU A 131 -6.78 7.48 -2.12
CA GLU A 131 -5.66 7.32 -3.07
C GLU A 131 -5.38 5.84 -3.35
N LEU A 132 -5.45 4.97 -2.33
CA LEU A 132 -5.29 3.53 -2.50
C LEU A 132 -6.43 2.93 -3.33
N ASP A 133 -7.67 3.29 -3.04
CA ASP A 133 -8.83 2.80 -3.78
C ASP A 133 -8.77 3.22 -5.25
N ALA A 134 -8.42 4.48 -5.53
CA ALA A 134 -8.19 4.96 -6.90
C ALA A 134 -7.07 4.18 -7.61
N SER A 135 -5.97 3.89 -6.90
CA SER A 135 -4.84 3.12 -7.45
C SER A 135 -5.20 1.66 -7.74
N ILE A 136 -6.03 1.03 -6.89
CA ILE A 136 -6.54 -0.33 -7.09
C ILE A 136 -7.45 -0.38 -8.32
N ILE A 137 -8.34 0.61 -8.45
CA ILE A 137 -9.25 0.71 -9.60
C ILE A 137 -8.44 0.86 -10.89
N ALA A 138 -7.48 1.80 -10.93
CA ALA A 138 -6.62 2.01 -12.10
C ALA A 138 -5.82 0.74 -12.48
N MET A 139 -5.25 0.03 -11.49
CA MET A 139 -4.52 -1.21 -11.73
C MET A 139 -5.41 -2.32 -12.34
N LYS A 140 -6.66 -2.44 -11.87
CA LYS A 140 -7.62 -3.41 -12.42
C LYS A 140 -7.93 -3.11 -13.89
N TYR A 141 -8.14 -1.85 -14.24
CA TYR A 141 -8.38 -1.43 -15.63
C TYR A 141 -7.19 -1.72 -16.56
N GLN A 142 -5.96 -1.49 -16.09
CA GLN A 142 -4.76 -1.80 -16.88
C GLN A 142 -4.66 -3.31 -17.19
N THR A 143 -5.01 -4.15 -16.21
CA THR A 143 -4.99 -5.61 -16.37
C THR A 143 -6.05 -6.09 -17.37
N THR A 144 -7.24 -5.49 -17.37
CA THR A 144 -8.30 -5.82 -18.36
C THR A 144 -7.96 -5.37 -19.78
N MET A 145 -7.27 -4.23 -19.94
CA MET A 145 -6.86 -3.76 -21.27
C MET A 145 -5.69 -4.56 -21.87
N ASP A 146 -4.78 -5.03 -21.04
CA ASP A 146 -3.71 -5.94 -21.48
C ASP A 146 -4.26 -7.32 -21.90
N SER A 147 -5.35 -7.79 -21.28
CA SER A 147 -5.99 -9.06 -21.65
C SER A 147 -6.87 -9.00 -22.90
N ASP A 148 -7.40 -7.82 -23.27
CA ASP A 148 -8.21 -7.64 -24.49
C ASP A 148 -7.36 -7.41 -25.75
N THR A 149 -6.03 -7.33 -25.62
CA THR A 149 -5.11 -7.19 -26.76
C THR A 149 -4.54 -8.55 -27.17
N ILE A 150 -5.28 -9.21 -28.08
CA ILE A 150 -4.92 -10.25 -29.07
C ILE A 150 -5.21 -11.74 -28.72
N PRO A 151 -6.09 -12.36 -29.52
CA PRO A 151 -5.68 -13.52 -30.32
C PRO A 151 -6.05 -13.32 -31.80
N GLY A 152 -5.05 -13.12 -32.68
CA GLY A 152 -5.31 -13.14 -34.13
C GLY A 152 -4.41 -12.28 -35.01
N ALA A 153 -3.09 -12.31 -34.86
CA ALA A 153 -2.19 -11.89 -35.93
C ALA A 153 -1.40 -13.11 -36.45
N ARG A 154 -2.09 -14.01 -37.17
CA ARG A 154 -1.41 -14.95 -38.07
C ARG A 154 -0.94 -14.12 -39.27
N SER A 155 0.36 -13.81 -39.27
CA SER A 155 1.03 -13.31 -40.47
C SER A 155 0.98 -14.41 -41.53
N ILE A 156 0.13 -14.24 -42.53
CA ILE A 156 0.10 -15.08 -43.73
C ILE A 156 1.30 -14.64 -44.56
N VAL A 157 2.38 -15.40 -44.50
CA VAL A 157 3.49 -15.26 -45.44
C VAL A 157 2.99 -15.76 -46.80
N PRO A 158 2.98 -14.96 -47.89
CA PRO A 158 2.67 -15.48 -49.21
C PRO A 158 3.78 -16.43 -49.65
N GLY A 159 3.38 -17.59 -50.15
CA GLY A 159 4.22 -18.76 -50.39
C GLY A 159 5.49 -18.49 -51.21
N GLN A 160 6.61 -18.91 -50.65
CA GLN A 160 7.76 -19.40 -51.40
C GLN A 160 7.35 -20.72 -52.06
N GLN A 161 7.16 -20.74 -53.37
CA GLN A 161 7.19 -21.98 -54.15
C GLN A 161 8.63 -22.20 -54.65
N GLN A 162 9.29 -23.17 -54.03
CA GLN A 162 10.37 -23.98 -54.61
C GLN A 162 9.70 -25.21 -55.29
N LEU A 163 10.21 -25.91 -56.31
CA LEU A 163 11.57 -26.21 -56.79
C LEU A 163 11.45 -27.06 -58.09
N ALA A 164 12.53 -27.12 -58.88
CA ALA A 164 12.92 -28.17 -59.86
C ALA A 164 12.07 -28.31 -61.14
N ILE A 165 12.62 -28.47 -62.35
CA ILE A 165 13.86 -29.11 -62.85
C ILE A 165 14.47 -28.26 -63.96
#